data_AF-A0A2V8I998-F1
#
_entry.id   AF-A0A2V8I998-F1
#
_cell.length_a   1.000
_cell.length_b   1.000
_cell.length_c   1.000
_cell.angle_alpha   90.00
_cell.angle_beta   90.00
_cell.angle_gamma   90.00
#
_symmetry.space_group_name_H-M   'P 1'
#
loop_
_entity.id
_entity.type
_entity.pdbx_description
1 polymer ?
#
loop_
_entity_poly.entity_id
_entity_poly.type
_entity_poly.pdbx_seq_one_letter_code
_entity_poly.pdbx_strand_id
1 'polypeptide(L)'
;MSNFCETCRFHRTFELSLVDRLIRDFGAVEGDLKSELTRMAAEEQQIADAEASRYRLLLRESEVEWHVKPEMSNYCGLDEARNVYYVATLRNRRGECADHTPAAAPRTCATCRHRVAGDGPAQDAREIATRIQLGVNAAALGQSGGVAPLSEVTRDVVLKKVFEADRAFHGRRMTFRPSYLPFCEKHSNATGFVPCAVQNAYDACPDWSAAASAPSASPMDGWALLQPGGQRGKK
;
A
#
# COMPACT_ATOMS: atom_id res chain seq x y z
N MET A 1 -26.01 -16.21 14.75
CA MET A 1 -24.93 -16.43 15.75
C MET A 1 -23.85 -15.42 15.45
N SER A 2 -23.51 -14.55 16.40
CA SER A 2 -22.47 -13.54 16.19
C SER A 2 -21.11 -14.23 16.02
N ASN A 3 -20.40 -13.96 14.92
CA ASN A 3 -19.06 -14.49 14.69
C ASN A 3 -18.06 -13.72 15.57
N PHE A 4 -17.95 -14.12 16.84
CA PHE A 4 -17.07 -13.47 17.82
C PHE A 4 -15.64 -13.33 17.33
N CYS A 5 -15.11 -14.32 16.61
CA CYS A 5 -13.75 -14.19 16.10
C CYS A 5 -13.63 -13.12 14.97
N GLU A 6 -14.68 -12.71 14.23
CA GLU A 6 -14.56 -11.63 13.21
C GLU A 6 -14.24 -10.26 13.81
N THR A 7 -14.78 -9.98 15.00
CA THR A 7 -14.54 -8.72 15.72
C THR A 7 -13.31 -8.80 16.62
N CYS A 8 -12.54 -9.89 16.56
CA CYS A 8 -11.36 -10.10 17.41
C CYS A 8 -10.10 -9.46 16.83
N ARG A 9 -9.27 -8.80 17.65
CA ARG A 9 -7.98 -8.22 17.24
C ARG A 9 -6.98 -9.23 16.70
N PHE A 10 -7.15 -10.51 17.01
CA PHE A 10 -6.28 -11.60 16.56
C PHE A 10 -6.74 -12.20 15.23
N HIS A 11 -7.95 -11.84 14.79
CA HIS A 11 -8.44 -12.25 13.49
C HIS A 11 -7.70 -11.52 12.38
N ARG A 12 -7.39 -12.26 11.33
CA ARG A 12 -6.70 -11.78 10.13
C ARG A 12 -7.61 -12.08 8.95
N THR A 13 -8.15 -11.03 8.34
CA THR A 13 -9.07 -11.15 7.20
C THR A 13 -8.32 -10.91 5.91
N PHE A 14 -8.49 -11.80 4.94
CA PHE A 14 -7.97 -11.59 3.59
C PHE A 14 -9.07 -11.03 2.70
N GLU A 15 -9.45 -9.78 2.98
CA GLU A 15 -10.42 -9.06 2.15
C GLU A 15 -9.79 -8.46 0.89
N LEU A 16 -8.50 -8.11 0.98
CA LEU A 16 -7.73 -7.56 -0.12
C LEU A 16 -6.49 -8.42 -0.35
N SER A 17 -6.24 -8.75 -1.61
CA SER A 17 -5.02 -9.43 -2.02
C SER A 17 -3.81 -8.49 -1.88
N LEU A 18 -2.56 -9.00 -1.89
CA LEU A 18 -1.41 -8.09 -1.91
C LEU A 18 -1.40 -7.29 -3.21
N VAL A 19 -1.79 -7.91 -4.33
CA VAL A 19 -1.86 -7.21 -5.60
C VAL A 19 -2.82 -6.02 -5.54
N ASP A 20 -4.00 -6.15 -4.94
CA ASP A 20 -4.94 -5.03 -4.77
C ASP A 20 -4.33 -3.89 -3.95
N ARG A 21 -3.57 -4.24 -2.90
CA ARG A 21 -2.85 -3.24 -2.09
C ARG A 21 -1.73 -2.55 -2.88
N LEU A 22 -1.00 -3.30 -3.71
CA LEU A 22 0.03 -2.74 -4.59
C LEU A 22 -0.58 -1.82 -5.64
N ILE A 23 -1.69 -2.21 -6.28
CA ILE A 23 -2.45 -1.37 -7.22
C ILE A 23 -2.85 -0.05 -6.55
N ARG A 24 -3.41 -0.12 -5.34
CA ARG A 24 -3.78 1.06 -4.55
C ARG A 24 -2.59 1.97 -4.27
N ASP A 25 -1.43 1.42 -3.94
CA ASP A 25 -0.22 2.19 -3.61
C ASP A 25 0.45 2.80 -4.85
N PHE A 26 0.43 2.12 -6.00
CA PHE A 26 0.97 2.64 -7.27
C PHE A 26 0.06 3.66 -7.96
N GLY A 27 -1.25 3.63 -7.70
CA GLY A 27 -2.23 4.50 -8.32
C GLY A 27 -2.56 4.07 -9.75
N ALA A 28 -2.30 4.92 -10.75
CA ALA A 28 -2.52 4.57 -12.15
C ALA A 28 -1.57 3.44 -12.59
N VAL A 29 -2.15 2.36 -13.13
CA VAL A 29 -1.46 1.14 -13.56
C VAL A 29 -1.58 0.98 -15.07
N GLU A 30 -0.45 0.98 -15.76
CA GLU A 30 -0.38 0.95 -17.23
C GLU A 30 0.74 0.02 -17.73
N GLY A 31 0.66 -0.37 -19.00
CA GLY A 31 1.72 -1.09 -19.71
C GLY A 31 2.22 -2.35 -18.98
N ASP A 32 3.54 -2.50 -18.90
CA ASP A 32 4.21 -3.67 -18.31
C ASP A 32 3.88 -3.88 -16.84
N LEU A 33 3.63 -2.80 -16.08
CA LEU A 33 3.19 -2.90 -14.69
C LEU A 33 1.84 -3.62 -14.56
N LYS A 34 0.91 -3.37 -15.48
CA LYS A 34 -0.38 -4.05 -15.50
C LYS A 34 -0.22 -5.54 -15.78
N SER A 35 0.60 -5.89 -16.77
CA SER A 35 0.88 -7.28 -17.13
C SER A 35 1.49 -8.03 -15.95
N GLU A 36 2.44 -7.40 -15.26
CA GLU A 36 3.11 -8.00 -14.11
C GLU A 36 2.18 -8.19 -12.91
N LEU A 37 1.37 -7.19 -12.57
CA LEU A 37 0.37 -7.32 -11.50
C LEU A 37 -0.70 -8.37 -11.83
N THR A 38 -1.02 -8.57 -13.12
CA THR A 38 -1.93 -9.65 -13.56
C THR A 38 -1.30 -11.02 -13.35
N ARG A 39 0.00 -11.19 -13.64
CA ARG A 39 0.74 -12.42 -13.33
C ARG A 39 0.73 -12.71 -11.84
N MET A 40 1.04 -11.72 -11.01
CA MET A 40 1.02 -11.85 -9.55
C MET A 40 -0.37 -12.21 -9.01
N ALA A 41 -1.43 -11.64 -9.57
CA ALA A 41 -2.80 -11.96 -9.16
C ALA A 41 -3.14 -13.43 -9.45
N ALA A 42 -2.68 -13.96 -10.58
CA ALA A 42 -2.85 -15.37 -10.91
C ALA A 42 -2.09 -16.29 -9.92
N GLU A 43 -0.92 -15.87 -9.45
CA GLU A 43 -0.16 -16.60 -8.43
C GLU A 43 -0.84 -16.55 -7.05
N GLU A 44 -1.36 -15.40 -6.62
CA GLU A 44 -2.16 -15.32 -5.39
C GLU A 44 -3.40 -16.19 -5.46
N GLN A 45 -4.05 -16.27 -6.63
CA GLN A 45 -5.19 -17.15 -6.83
C GLN A 45 -4.81 -18.63 -6.69
N GLN A 46 -3.66 -19.05 -7.23
CA GLN A 46 -3.17 -20.43 -7.06
C GLN A 46 -2.89 -20.76 -5.59
N ILE A 47 -2.30 -19.81 -4.84
CA ILE A 47 -2.08 -19.95 -3.40
C ILE A 47 -3.44 -20.07 -2.68
N ALA A 48 -4.38 -19.19 -3.00
CA ALA A 48 -5.72 -19.20 -2.41
C ALA A 48 -6.46 -20.52 -2.65
N ASP A 49 -6.38 -21.09 -3.86
CA ASP A 49 -7.01 -22.37 -4.21
C ASP A 49 -6.38 -23.55 -3.46
N ALA A 50 -5.04 -23.54 -3.33
CA ALA A 50 -4.30 -24.54 -2.56
C ALA A 50 -4.65 -24.48 -1.07
N GLU A 51 -4.70 -23.28 -0.49
CA GLU A 51 -5.09 -23.09 0.90
C GLU A 51 -6.56 -23.41 1.14
N ALA A 52 -7.47 -23.06 0.23
CA ALA A 52 -8.88 -23.40 0.34
C ALA A 52 -9.08 -24.92 0.36
N SER A 53 -8.28 -25.66 -0.40
CA SER A 53 -8.29 -27.13 -0.39
C SER A 53 -7.82 -27.69 0.96
N ARG A 54 -6.74 -27.14 1.53
CA ARG A 54 -6.27 -27.51 2.88
C ARG A 54 -7.27 -27.15 3.97
N TYR A 55 -7.87 -25.97 3.88
CA TYR A 55 -8.89 -25.50 4.81
C TYR A 55 -10.10 -26.44 4.84
N ARG A 56 -10.57 -26.93 3.68
CA ARG A 56 -11.64 -27.93 3.61
C ARG A 56 -11.27 -29.25 4.29
N LEU A 57 -10.01 -29.66 4.24
CA LEU A 57 -9.53 -30.86 4.93
C LEU A 57 -9.59 -30.66 6.45
N LEU A 58 -9.06 -29.53 6.95
CA LEU A 58 -9.13 -29.18 8.38
C LEU A 58 -10.57 -29.14 8.89
N LEU A 59 -11.49 -28.57 8.11
CA LEU A 59 -12.93 -28.57 8.44
C LEU A 59 -13.52 -29.98 8.51
N ARG A 60 -13.12 -30.88 7.60
CA ARG A 60 -13.60 -32.27 7.57
C ARG A 60 -13.10 -33.06 8.78
N GLU A 61 -11.83 -32.88 9.13
CA GLU A 61 -11.17 -33.58 10.23
C GLU A 61 -11.44 -32.92 11.60
N SER A 62 -12.07 -31.74 11.58
CA SER A 62 -12.30 -30.91 12.78
C SER A 62 -11.00 -30.53 13.51
N GLU A 63 -9.92 -30.36 12.74
CA GLU A 63 -8.64 -29.87 13.22
C GLU A 63 -8.66 -28.34 13.28
N VAL A 64 -8.52 -27.78 14.49
CA VAL A 64 -8.58 -26.32 14.71
C VAL A 64 -7.23 -25.66 14.40
N GLU A 65 -6.15 -26.40 14.53
CA GLU A 65 -4.78 -25.92 14.38
C GLU A 65 -4.29 -26.02 12.95
N TRP A 66 -3.55 -24.99 12.53
CA TRP A 66 -2.90 -24.90 11.25
C TRP A 66 -1.43 -24.58 11.54
N HIS A 67 -0.53 -25.55 11.32
CA HIS A 67 0.91 -25.42 11.65
C HIS A 67 1.75 -24.64 10.64
N VAL A 68 1.11 -23.98 9.68
CA VAL A 68 1.75 -23.14 8.66
C VAL A 68 0.93 -21.86 8.57
N LYS A 69 1.59 -20.72 8.52
CA LYS A 69 0.91 -19.43 8.42
C LYS A 69 0.08 -19.37 7.14
N PRO A 70 -1.24 -19.15 7.22
CA PRO A 70 -2.04 -18.91 6.03
C PRO A 70 -1.68 -17.56 5.41
N GLU A 71 -1.52 -17.55 4.09
CA GLU A 71 -1.23 -16.39 3.27
C GLU A 71 -2.47 -15.81 2.60
N MET A 72 -3.56 -16.58 2.43
CA MET A 72 -4.76 -16.14 1.72
C MET A 72 -6.08 -16.55 2.42
N SER A 73 -6.01 -17.26 3.55
CA SER A 73 -7.18 -17.76 4.27
C SER A 73 -7.34 -17.12 5.64
N ASN A 74 -8.57 -16.76 6.03
CA ASN A 74 -8.81 -16.14 7.34
C ASN A 74 -8.36 -17.05 8.50
N TYR A 75 -7.63 -16.48 9.46
CA TYR A 75 -7.15 -17.20 10.64
C TYR A 75 -7.16 -16.33 11.89
N CYS A 76 -7.04 -16.98 13.05
CA CYS A 76 -6.78 -16.34 14.33
C CYS A 76 -5.29 -16.50 14.68
N GLY A 77 -4.58 -15.38 14.79
CA GLY A 77 -3.15 -15.27 15.09
C GLY A 77 -2.86 -14.94 16.55
N LEU A 78 -3.61 -15.52 17.50
CA LEU A 78 -3.31 -15.35 18.93
C LEU A 78 -1.89 -15.85 19.27
N ASP A 79 -1.47 -16.93 18.62
CA ASP A 79 -0.30 -17.71 19.00
C ASP A 79 0.76 -17.79 17.88
N GLU A 80 0.91 -16.68 17.16
CA GLU A 80 1.91 -16.55 16.09
C GLU A 80 3.34 -16.77 16.62
N ALA A 81 3.61 -16.47 17.89
CA ALA A 81 4.91 -16.68 18.53
C ALA A 81 5.32 -18.17 18.61
N ARG A 82 4.35 -19.08 18.71
CA ARG A 82 4.59 -20.54 18.67
C ARG A 82 4.39 -21.14 17.28
N ASN A 83 4.19 -20.31 16.25
CA ASN A 83 3.82 -20.73 14.89
C ASN A 83 2.54 -21.59 14.83
N VAL A 84 1.57 -21.31 15.71
CA VAL A 84 0.26 -21.97 15.70
C VAL A 84 -0.81 -20.98 15.25
N TYR A 85 -1.52 -21.35 14.20
CA TYR A 85 -2.59 -20.54 13.62
C TYR A 85 -3.90 -21.30 13.77
N TYR A 86 -5.00 -20.61 14.06
CA TYR A 86 -6.28 -21.28 14.30
C TYR A 86 -7.30 -20.96 13.21
N VAL A 87 -8.03 -21.99 12.80
CA VAL A 87 -9.19 -21.86 11.92
C VAL A 87 -10.34 -21.19 12.66
N ALA A 88 -10.60 -19.91 12.35
CA ALA A 88 -11.53 -19.07 13.09
C ALA A 88 -12.96 -19.64 13.14
N THR A 89 -13.41 -20.27 12.05
CA THR A 89 -14.76 -20.87 11.95
C THR A 89 -14.94 -22.07 12.88
N LEU A 90 -13.95 -22.95 12.99
CA LEU A 90 -13.98 -24.11 13.89
C LEU A 90 -13.94 -23.68 15.35
N ARG A 91 -13.10 -22.70 15.66
CA ARG A 91 -12.96 -22.18 17.02
C ARG A 91 -14.23 -21.46 17.49
N ASN A 92 -14.85 -20.66 16.62
CA ASN A 92 -16.16 -20.06 16.85
C ASN A 92 -17.23 -21.13 17.11
N ARG A 93 -17.26 -22.20 16.29
CA ARG A 93 -18.26 -23.28 16.40
C ARG A 93 -18.21 -24.00 17.76
N ARG A 94 -17.02 -24.14 18.34
CA ARG A 94 -16.83 -24.78 19.65
C ARG A 94 -17.01 -23.82 20.85
N GLY A 95 -17.20 -22.52 20.59
CA GLY A 95 -17.22 -21.52 21.66
C GLY A 95 -15.86 -21.28 22.31
N GLU A 96 -14.76 -21.66 21.64
CA GLU A 96 -13.38 -21.62 22.16
C GLU A 96 -12.69 -20.26 21.93
N CYS A 97 -13.42 -19.20 21.54
CA CYS A 97 -12.90 -17.82 21.47
C CYS A 97 -13.00 -17.10 22.85
N ALA A 98 -12.72 -17.79 23.97
CA ALA A 98 -12.79 -17.21 25.33
C ALA A 98 -11.76 -16.07 25.56
N ASP A 99 -10.72 -16.06 24.75
CA ASP A 99 -9.67 -15.04 24.61
C ASP A 99 -10.05 -13.89 23.66
N HIS A 100 -11.33 -13.78 23.28
CA HIS A 100 -11.81 -12.71 22.43
C HIS A 100 -11.37 -11.35 22.98
N THR A 101 -10.69 -10.58 22.14
CA THR A 101 -10.35 -9.20 22.43
C THR A 101 -10.83 -8.34 21.27
N PRO A 102 -11.69 -7.33 21.47
CA PRO A 102 -12.27 -6.57 20.38
C PRO A 102 -11.20 -5.86 19.55
N ALA A 103 -11.36 -5.89 18.23
CA ALA A 103 -10.51 -5.19 17.28
C ALA A 103 -10.70 -3.68 17.40
N ALA A 104 -9.61 -2.93 17.24
CA ALA A 104 -9.70 -1.50 17.00
C ALA A 104 -10.25 -1.26 15.58
N ALA A 105 -10.73 -0.03 15.32
CA ALA A 105 -11.11 0.37 13.97
C ALA A 105 -9.94 0.14 12.97
N PRO A 106 -10.22 -0.19 11.69
CA PRO A 106 -9.20 -0.37 10.67
C PRO A 106 -8.27 0.84 10.57
N ARG A 107 -6.97 0.57 10.54
CA ARG A 107 -5.89 1.54 10.56
C ARG A 107 -5.08 1.44 9.29
N THR A 108 -5.38 2.31 8.33
CA THR A 108 -4.67 2.33 7.04
C THR A 108 -3.25 2.83 7.21
N CYS A 109 -2.32 2.31 6.39
CA CYS A 109 -0.95 2.82 6.38
C CYS A 109 -0.88 4.31 6.04
N ALA A 110 -1.81 4.82 5.22
CA ALA A 110 -1.87 6.23 4.85
C ALA A 110 -1.96 7.19 6.06
N THR A 111 -2.53 6.73 7.17
CA THR A 111 -2.71 7.51 8.40
C THR A 111 -1.67 7.21 9.48
N CYS A 112 -0.71 6.32 9.19
CA CYS A 112 0.32 5.92 10.14
C CYS A 112 1.49 6.92 10.12
N ARG A 113 1.96 7.36 11.30
CA ARG A 113 3.14 8.25 11.43
C ARG A 113 4.43 7.63 10.91
N HIS A 114 4.50 6.29 10.89
CA HIS A 114 5.68 5.55 10.43
C HIS A 114 5.71 5.34 8.92
N ARG A 115 4.67 5.79 8.19
CA ARG A 115 4.65 5.71 6.73
C ARG A 115 5.56 6.77 6.15
N VAL A 116 6.51 6.34 5.32
CA VAL A 116 7.31 7.21 4.48
C VAL A 116 6.86 7.01 3.04
N ALA A 117 6.49 8.11 2.38
CA ALA A 117 6.14 8.08 0.97
C ALA A 117 7.40 7.89 0.11
N GLY A 118 7.25 7.17 -1.00
CA GLY A 118 8.25 7.17 -2.07
C GLY A 118 8.37 8.55 -2.70
N ASP A 119 9.58 8.92 -3.12
CA ASP A 119 9.89 10.22 -3.73
C ASP A 119 9.95 10.17 -5.28
N GLY A 120 9.80 8.98 -5.87
CA GLY A 120 9.80 8.69 -7.30
C GLY A 120 8.85 9.60 -8.10
N PRO A 121 7.56 9.71 -7.76
CA PRO A 121 6.64 10.59 -8.49
C PRO A 121 7.11 12.06 -8.54
N ALA A 122 7.71 12.56 -7.46
CA ALA A 122 8.23 13.92 -7.40
C ALA A 122 9.55 14.06 -8.19
N GLN A 123 10.40 13.03 -8.20
CA GLN A 123 11.61 12.98 -9.03
C GLN A 123 11.24 12.96 -10.52
N ASP A 124 10.31 12.10 -10.92
CA ASP A 124 9.86 11.95 -12.30
C ASP A 124 9.23 13.25 -12.83
N ALA A 125 8.40 13.91 -12.02
CA ALA A 125 7.81 15.20 -12.39
C ALA A 125 8.89 16.26 -12.69
N ARG A 126 9.98 16.29 -11.91
CA ARG A 126 11.12 17.20 -12.14
C ARG A 126 11.88 16.81 -13.40
N GLU A 127 12.13 15.52 -13.63
CA GLU A 127 12.82 15.05 -14.82
C GLU A 127 12.02 15.35 -16.10
N ILE A 128 10.72 15.04 -16.10
CA ILE A 128 9.81 15.32 -17.21
C ILE A 128 9.77 16.82 -17.51
N ALA A 129 9.60 17.67 -16.48
CA ALA A 129 9.61 19.12 -16.65
C ALA A 129 10.93 19.61 -17.27
N THR A 130 12.06 19.07 -16.80
CA THR A 130 13.39 19.40 -17.34
C THR A 130 13.52 19.01 -18.81
N ARG A 131 13.06 17.81 -19.19
CA ARG A 131 13.12 17.34 -20.58
C ARG A 131 12.20 18.13 -21.51
N ILE A 132 11.01 18.49 -21.04
CA ILE A 132 10.10 19.37 -21.79
C ILE A 132 10.78 20.72 -22.05
N GLN A 133 11.40 21.33 -21.03
CA GLN A 133 12.10 22.61 -21.19
C GLN A 133 13.26 22.52 -22.20
N LEU A 134 14.05 21.44 -22.15
CA LEU A 134 15.13 21.21 -23.11
C LEU A 134 14.58 21.03 -24.54
N GLY A 135 13.47 20.32 -24.71
CA GLY A 135 12.80 20.16 -26.00
C GLY A 135 12.32 21.48 -26.59
N VAL A 136 11.70 22.33 -25.75
CA VAL A 136 11.26 23.68 -26.15
C VAL A 136 12.45 24.55 -26.56
N ASN A 137 13.53 24.53 -25.79
CA ASN A 137 14.75 25.30 -26.10
C ASN A 137 15.41 24.81 -27.39
N ALA A 138 15.51 23.49 -27.59
CA ALA A 138 16.08 22.91 -28.79
C ALA A 138 15.27 23.26 -30.04
N ALA A 139 13.93 23.21 -29.95
CA ALA A 139 13.03 23.64 -31.02
C ALA A 139 13.21 25.13 -31.36
N ALA A 140 13.31 26.00 -30.34
CA ALA A 140 13.57 27.43 -30.53
C ALA A 140 14.93 27.70 -31.22
N LEU A 141 15.93 26.85 -31.00
CA LEU A 141 17.26 26.93 -31.60
C LEU A 141 17.37 26.19 -32.95
N GLY A 142 16.29 25.58 -33.45
CA GLY A 142 16.31 24.79 -34.68
C GLY A 142 17.11 23.48 -34.59
N GLN A 143 17.36 23.00 -33.38
CA GLN A 143 18.10 21.76 -33.11
C GLN A 143 17.11 20.61 -32.84
N SER A 144 17.12 19.58 -33.67
CA SER A 144 16.16 18.45 -33.59
C SER A 144 16.76 17.14 -33.06
N GLY A 145 18.06 17.08 -32.75
CA GLY A 145 18.79 15.80 -32.62
C GLY A 145 19.28 15.38 -31.23
N GLY A 146 19.01 16.12 -30.14
CA GLY A 146 19.74 15.94 -28.87
C GLY A 146 18.92 15.61 -27.61
N VAL A 147 17.58 15.62 -27.69
CA VAL A 147 16.75 15.41 -26.49
C VAL A 147 16.23 13.98 -26.46
N ALA A 148 16.67 13.20 -25.48
CA ALA A 148 16.17 11.86 -25.24
C ALA A 148 14.64 11.89 -25.09
N PRO A 149 13.90 11.06 -25.84
CA PRO A 149 12.45 11.19 -25.96
C PRO A 149 11.76 10.95 -24.62
N LEU A 150 10.65 11.65 -24.38
CA LEU A 150 9.85 11.48 -23.16
C LEU A 150 9.38 10.02 -22.96
N SER A 151 9.25 9.26 -24.05
CA SER A 151 8.94 7.83 -24.01
C SER A 151 9.97 6.99 -23.27
N GLU A 152 11.26 7.36 -23.30
CA GLU A 152 12.30 6.66 -22.54
C GLU A 152 12.12 6.86 -21.03
N VAL A 153 11.83 8.09 -20.58
CA VAL A 153 11.55 8.38 -19.17
C VAL A 153 10.36 7.55 -18.69
N THR A 154 9.26 7.59 -19.44
CA THR A 154 8.05 6.86 -19.07
C THR A 154 8.32 5.36 -18.97
N ARG A 155 9.11 4.79 -19.89
CA ARG A 155 9.50 3.39 -19.83
C ARG A 155 10.33 3.08 -18.58
N ASP A 156 11.31 3.91 -18.26
CA ASP A 156 12.16 3.71 -17.08
C ASP A 156 11.36 3.79 -15.77
N VAL A 157 10.37 4.70 -15.69
CA VAL A 157 9.42 4.78 -14.57
C VAL A 157 8.62 3.49 -14.42
N VAL A 158 8.07 2.96 -15.51
CA VAL A 158 7.31 1.71 -15.50
C VAL A 158 8.20 0.54 -15.06
N LEU A 159 9.41 0.43 -15.59
CA LEU A 159 10.36 -0.63 -15.22
C LEU A 159 10.74 -0.59 -13.74
N LYS A 160 10.95 0.61 -13.17
CA LYS A 160 11.20 0.76 -11.72
C LYS A 160 9.99 0.30 -10.91
N LYS A 161 8.77 0.72 -11.28
CA LYS A 161 7.54 0.27 -10.59
C LYS A 161 7.37 -1.25 -10.66
N VAL A 162 7.59 -1.86 -11.83
CA VAL A 162 7.56 -3.32 -12.02
C VAL A 162 8.55 -4.00 -11.08
N PHE A 163 9.79 -3.52 -11.04
CA PHE A 163 10.82 -4.07 -10.17
C PHE A 163 10.47 -3.93 -8.68
N GLU A 164 9.92 -2.79 -8.25
CA GLU A 164 9.46 -2.61 -6.87
C GLU A 164 8.28 -3.52 -6.53
N ALA A 165 7.32 -3.69 -7.44
CA ALA A 165 6.18 -4.58 -7.28
C ALA A 165 6.64 -6.03 -7.10
N ASP A 166 7.54 -6.51 -7.96
CA ASP A 166 8.11 -7.87 -7.90
C ASP A 166 8.79 -8.14 -6.57
N ARG A 167 9.64 -7.21 -6.12
CA ARG A 167 10.36 -7.34 -4.85
C ARG A 167 9.45 -7.25 -3.64
N ALA A 168 8.43 -6.40 -3.67
CA ALA A 168 7.43 -6.33 -2.62
C ALA A 168 6.60 -7.63 -2.56
N PHE A 169 6.24 -8.18 -3.72
CA PHE A 169 5.41 -9.38 -3.85
C PHE A 169 6.14 -10.64 -3.38
N HIS A 170 7.28 -10.97 -3.99
CA HIS A 170 8.01 -12.20 -3.68
C HIS A 170 8.91 -12.08 -2.45
N GLY A 171 9.57 -10.93 -2.30
CA GLY A 171 10.56 -10.72 -1.24
C GLY A 171 9.95 -10.32 0.10
N ARG A 172 8.75 -9.71 0.09
CA ARG A 172 8.08 -9.09 1.26
C ARG A 172 8.91 -7.99 1.97
N ARG A 173 10.17 -7.81 1.56
CA ARG A 173 11.15 -6.84 2.02
C ARG A 173 12.09 -6.52 0.84
N MET A 174 12.47 -5.25 0.75
CA MET A 174 13.31 -4.74 -0.32
C MET A 174 14.70 -4.41 0.23
N THR A 175 15.77 -4.73 -0.49
CA THR A 175 17.15 -4.42 -0.09
C THR A 175 17.58 -3.00 -0.45
N PHE A 176 16.72 -2.26 -1.15
CA PHE A 176 16.91 -0.89 -1.57
C PHE A 176 15.70 -0.06 -1.15
N ARG A 177 15.91 1.25 -1.01
CA ARG A 177 14.83 2.19 -0.67
C ARG A 177 13.85 2.27 -1.85
N PRO A 178 12.56 1.97 -1.66
CA PRO A 178 11.58 2.11 -2.73
C PRO A 178 11.40 3.59 -3.08
N SER A 179 11.37 3.87 -4.38
CA SER A 179 11.08 5.17 -4.95
C SER A 179 9.57 5.38 -5.12
N TYR A 180 8.78 4.33 -5.40
CA TYR A 180 7.35 4.47 -5.67
C TYR A 180 6.49 3.95 -4.54
N LEU A 181 6.82 2.79 -3.99
CA LEU A 181 6.03 2.20 -2.92
C LEU A 181 6.27 2.93 -1.58
N PRO A 182 5.20 3.26 -0.83
CA PRO A 182 5.36 3.71 0.53
C PRO A 182 5.88 2.56 1.40
N PHE A 183 6.71 2.88 2.39
CA PHE A 183 7.29 1.90 3.30
C PHE A 183 7.14 2.31 4.76
N CYS A 184 7.25 1.34 5.66
CA CYS A 184 7.16 1.57 7.09
C CYS A 184 8.55 1.80 7.68
N GLU A 185 8.85 3.01 8.14
CA GLU A 185 10.14 3.36 8.75
C GLU A 185 10.44 2.51 9.98
N LYS A 186 9.44 2.20 10.81
CA LYS A 186 9.62 1.42 12.04
C LYS A 186 10.15 -0.01 11.80
N HIS A 187 9.73 -0.64 10.70
CA HIS A 187 10.16 -2.01 10.35
C HIS A 187 11.25 -2.04 9.26
N SER A 188 11.60 -0.87 8.74
CA SER A 188 12.71 -0.69 7.81
C SER A 188 13.99 -0.35 8.58
N ASN A 189 15.13 -0.74 8.03
CA ASN A 189 16.44 -0.47 8.61
C ASN A 189 17.46 -0.29 7.47
N ALA A 190 18.75 -0.16 7.82
CA ALA A 190 19.82 0.03 6.85
C ALA A 190 19.95 -1.10 5.81
N THR A 191 19.49 -2.33 6.13
CA THR A 191 19.63 -3.50 5.26
C THR A 191 18.34 -3.84 4.50
N GLY A 192 17.24 -3.16 4.78
CA GLY A 192 16.05 -3.30 3.96
C GLY A 192 14.83 -2.53 4.42
N PHE A 193 13.89 -2.43 3.49
CA PHE A 193 12.69 -1.62 3.57
C PHE A 193 11.47 -2.54 3.49
N VAL A 194 10.48 -2.29 4.33
CA VAL A 194 9.24 -3.07 4.35
C VAL A 194 8.11 -2.23 3.75
N PRO A 195 7.60 -2.58 2.56
CA PRO A 195 6.48 -1.88 1.95
C PRO A 195 5.25 -1.87 2.86
N CYS A 196 4.52 -0.76 2.87
CA CYS A 196 3.31 -0.61 3.66
C CYS A 196 2.24 -1.67 3.31
N ALA A 197 2.07 -1.94 2.02
CA ALA A 197 1.18 -2.99 1.51
C ALA A 197 1.46 -4.39 2.08
N VAL A 198 2.72 -4.65 2.46
CA VAL A 198 3.14 -5.92 3.07
C VAL A 198 2.99 -5.89 4.60
N GLN A 199 3.49 -4.84 5.25
CA GLN A 199 3.49 -4.75 6.73
C GLN A 199 2.08 -4.68 7.32
N ASN A 200 1.15 -4.05 6.62
CA ASN A 200 -0.19 -3.78 7.12
C ASN A 200 -1.25 -4.37 6.19
N ALA A 201 -1.10 -5.66 5.86
CA ALA A 201 -2.02 -6.36 4.98
C ALA A 201 -3.50 -6.30 5.44
N TYR A 202 -3.73 -6.14 6.76
CA TYR A 202 -5.04 -6.24 7.39
C TYR A 202 -5.54 -4.94 8.04
N ASP A 203 -4.88 -3.81 7.75
CA ASP A 203 -5.14 -2.54 8.44
C ASP A 203 -5.15 -2.68 9.98
N ALA A 204 -4.34 -3.62 10.49
CA ALA A 204 -4.30 -4.04 11.89
C ALA A 204 -2.87 -4.05 12.45
N CYS A 205 -1.98 -3.23 11.87
CA CYS A 205 -0.59 -3.13 12.33
C CYS A 205 -0.53 -2.87 13.85
N PRO A 206 0.12 -3.76 14.64
CA PRO A 206 0.17 -3.64 16.09
C PRO A 206 0.93 -2.38 16.54
N ASP A 207 1.85 -1.94 15.69
CA ASP A 207 2.71 -0.80 15.89
C ASP A 207 2.18 0.50 15.27
N TRP A 208 0.92 0.49 14.82
CA TRP A 208 0.29 1.66 14.25
C TRP A 208 0.22 2.80 15.26
N SER A 209 0.47 4.00 14.75
CA SER A 209 0.37 5.23 15.52
C SER A 209 -0.10 6.34 14.58
N ALA A 210 -1.08 7.10 15.04
CA ALA A 210 -1.67 8.18 14.26
C ALA A 210 -0.59 9.18 13.85
N ALA A 211 -0.55 9.54 12.57
CA ALA A 211 0.15 10.73 12.14
C ALA A 211 -0.42 11.93 12.91
N ALA A 212 0.45 12.83 13.38
CA ALA A 212 -0.03 14.10 13.92
C ALA A 212 -0.86 14.76 12.82
N SER A 213 -2.12 15.09 13.13
CA SER A 213 -2.96 15.88 12.24
C SER A 213 -2.14 17.08 11.84
N ALA A 214 -1.84 17.23 10.55
CA ALA A 214 -1.19 18.45 10.07
C ALA A 214 -1.98 19.63 10.64
N PRO A 215 -1.32 20.67 11.20
CA PRO A 215 -2.03 21.84 11.68
C PRO A 215 -2.89 22.32 10.52
N SER A 216 -4.21 22.30 10.74
CA SER A 216 -5.20 22.88 9.86
C SER A 216 -4.67 24.25 9.45
N ALA A 217 -4.23 24.38 8.20
CA ALA A 217 -3.88 25.68 7.66
C ALA A 217 -5.18 26.48 7.71
N SER A 218 -5.30 27.33 8.74
CA SER A 218 -6.40 28.27 8.83
C SER A 218 -6.48 28.99 7.49
N PRO A 219 -7.67 29.04 6.86
CA PRO A 219 -7.83 29.80 5.64
C PRO A 219 -7.40 31.23 5.97
N MET A 220 -6.40 31.75 5.27
CA MET A 220 -6.04 33.15 5.39
C MET A 220 -7.23 33.98 4.92
N ASP A 221 -8.04 34.44 5.87
CA ASP A 221 -8.87 35.63 5.75
C ASP A 221 -7.93 36.81 5.49
N GLY A 222 -7.70 37.11 4.21
CA GLY A 222 -6.69 38.09 3.83
C GLY A 222 -6.81 38.61 2.41
N TRP A 223 -7.99 38.57 1.79
CA TRP A 223 -8.29 39.38 0.61
C TRP A 223 -9.16 40.56 1.03
N ALA A 224 -8.53 41.55 1.65
CA ALA A 224 -9.11 42.87 1.78
C ALA A 224 -9.27 43.47 0.37
N LEU A 225 -10.53 43.61 -0.06
CA LEU A 225 -10.92 44.31 -1.26
C LEU A 225 -10.28 45.70 -1.30
N LEU A 226 -9.42 45.93 -2.29
CA LEU A 226 -9.15 47.26 -2.82
C LEU A 226 -10.44 47.76 -3.50
N GLN A 227 -11.23 48.54 -2.77
CA GLN A 227 -12.30 49.34 -3.37
C GLN A 227 -11.69 50.48 -4.19
N PRO A 228 -12.05 50.66 -5.47
CA PRO A 228 -11.74 51.88 -6.18
C PRO A 228 -12.65 52.99 -5.67
N GLY A 229 -12.09 53.89 -4.87
CA GLY A 229 -12.73 55.13 -4.46
C GLY A 229 -13.01 56.02 -5.66
N GLY A 230 -14.29 56.24 -5.95
CA GLY A 230 -14.72 57.34 -6.80
C GLY A 230 -14.52 58.66 -6.08
N GLN A 231 -13.92 59.63 -6.77
CA GLN A 231 -14.10 61.05 -6.45
C GLN A 231 -14.52 61.84 -7.69
N ARG A 232 -15.57 62.62 -7.45
CA ARG A 232 -16.25 63.55 -8.35
C ARG A 232 -15.41 64.82 -8.57
N GLY A 233 -15.47 65.35 -9.79
CA GLY A 233 -16.11 66.65 -10.01
C GLY A 233 -15.24 67.88 -10.34
N LYS A 234 -15.77 68.65 -11.32
CA LYS A 234 -15.61 70.09 -11.61
C LYS A 234 -14.26 70.48 -12.24
N LYS A 235 -14.18 71.20 -13.36
CA LYS A 235 -15.02 72.23 -13.99
C LYS A 235 -15.01 72.07 -15.51
#